data_AF-A0AA91ELY4-F1
#
_entry.id   AF-A0AA91ELY4-F1
#
_cell.length_a   1.000
_cell.length_b   1.000
_cell.length_c   1.000
_cell.angle_alpha   90.00
_cell.angle_beta   90.00
_cell.angle_gamma   90.00
#
_symmetry.space_group_name_H-M   'P 1'
#
loop_
_entity.id
_entity.type
_entity.pdbx_description
1 polymer ?
#
loop_
_entity_poly.entity_id
_entity_poly.type
_entity_poly.pdbx_seq_one_letter_code
_entity_poly.pdbx_strand_id
1 'polypeptide(L)'
;MIFIRLYIESLKQKENQGVTANISYSQIAKETSVSRTHLRRIVDAAAKKNLMTPHENMTLTLHDSFITLAEEYMGLYFAFVLYCLDIDPTSSTLM
;
A
#
# COMPACT_ATOMS: atom_id res chain seq x y z
N MET A 1 -4.20 2.80 7.38
CA MET A 1 -3.59 3.99 6.75
C MET A 1 -2.25 3.68 6.09
N ILE A 2 -1.27 3.08 6.78
CA ILE A 2 0.06 2.71 6.21
C ILE A 2 -0.03 1.93 4.90
N PHE A 3 -0.89 0.92 4.84
CA PHE A 3 -1.03 0.06 3.66
C PHE A 3 -1.50 0.82 2.42
N ILE A 4 -2.62 1.56 2.50
CA ILE A 4 -3.12 2.43 1.42
C ILE A 4 -2.08 3.50 1.05
N ARG A 5 -1.41 4.07 2.06
CA ARG A 5 -0.42 5.11 1.85
C ARG A 5 0.77 4.63 1.01
N LEU A 6 1.27 3.43 1.30
CA LEU A 6 2.32 2.76 0.53
C LEU A 6 1.84 2.41 -0.88
N TYR A 7 0.59 1.94 -1.02
CA TYR A 7 0.00 1.69 -2.34
C TYR A 7 -0.04 2.96 -3.21
N ILE A 8 -0.42 4.11 -2.65
CA ILE A 8 -0.39 5.40 -3.37
C ILE A 8 1.04 5.77 -3.81
N GLU A 9 2.06 5.53 -2.98
CA GLU A 9 3.45 5.75 -3.43
C GLU A 9 3.85 4.81 -4.57
N SER A 10 3.37 3.56 -4.55
CA SER A 10 3.65 2.61 -5.63
C SER A 10 3.08 3.07 -6.98
N LEU A 11 1.92 3.73 -6.98
CA LEU A 11 1.33 4.29 -8.19
C LEU A 11 2.16 5.45 -8.75
N LYS A 12 2.65 6.34 -7.88
CA LYS A 12 3.55 7.44 -8.27
C LYS A 12 4.90 6.95 -8.82
N GLN A 13 5.39 5.81 -8.33
CA GLN A 13 6.59 5.14 -8.87
C GLN A 13 6.35 4.64 -10.29
N LYS A 14 5.20 4.01 -10.57
CA LYS A 14 4.85 3.51 -11.90
C LYS A 14 4.75 4.63 -12.95
N GLU A 15 4.26 5.81 -12.56
CA GLU A 15 4.17 6.98 -13.45
C GLU A 15 5.53 7.61 -13.80
N ASN A 16 6.56 7.40 -12.96
CA ASN A 16 7.90 7.99 -13.13
C ASN A 16 8.96 6.89 -13.30
N GLN A 17 8.89 6.15 -14.41
CA GLN A 17 9.86 5.10 -14.75
C GLN A 17 11.30 5.67 -14.77
N GLY A 18 12.08 5.37 -13.72
CA GLY A 18 13.45 5.87 -13.53
C GLY A 18 13.70 6.50 -12.16
N VAL A 19 12.64 6.87 -11.43
CA VAL A 19 12.75 7.31 -10.04
C VAL A 19 12.51 6.10 -9.14
N THR A 20 13.58 5.51 -8.61
CA THR A 20 13.47 4.61 -7.44
C THR A 20 12.91 5.45 -6.30
N ALA A 21 11.59 5.50 -6.11
CA ALA A 21 11.03 6.34 -5.08
C ALA A 21 11.42 5.76 -3.74
N ASN A 22 12.39 6.42 -3.12
CA ASN A 22 12.95 6.04 -1.85
C ASN A 22 11.94 6.51 -0.78
N ILE A 23 11.03 5.62 -0.39
CA ILE A 23 9.90 6.03 0.44
C ILE A 23 10.36 6.19 1.89
N SER A 24 10.27 7.40 2.43
CA SER A 24 10.75 7.73 3.78
C SER A 24 9.81 7.26 4.89
N TYR A 25 10.38 6.61 5.91
CA TYR A 25 9.63 6.19 7.10
C TYR A 25 9.12 7.39 7.92
N SER A 26 9.88 8.50 7.96
CA SER A 26 9.45 9.68 8.71
C SER A 26 8.22 10.33 8.08
N GLN A 27 8.18 10.35 6.75
CA GLN A 27 7.04 10.85 6.00
C GLN A 27 5.80 9.98 6.24
N ILE A 28 5.90 8.66 6.04
CA ILE A 28 4.77 7.74 6.28
C ILE A 28 4.29 7.82 7.73
N ALA A 29 5.21 7.82 8.70
CA ALA A 29 4.86 7.86 10.11
C ALA A 29 4.03 9.11 10.45
N LYS A 30 4.44 10.27 9.91
CA LYS A 30 3.71 11.54 10.07
C LYS A 30 2.32 11.48 9.43
N GLU A 31 2.24 11.05 8.17
CA GLU A 31 1.01 11.06 7.38
C GLU A 31 -0.02 10.02 7.86
N THR A 32 0.43 8.98 8.55
CA THR A 32 -0.43 7.89 9.04
C THR A 32 -0.62 7.91 10.56
N SER A 33 -0.08 8.93 11.24
CA SER A 33 -0.17 9.12 12.69
C SER A 33 0.29 7.91 13.50
N VAL A 34 1.35 7.24 13.03
CA VAL A 34 1.95 6.07 13.71
C VAL A 34 3.38 6.35 14.13
N SER A 35 3.88 5.60 15.11
CA SER A 35 5.30 5.70 15.48
C SER A 35 6.22 5.07 14.43
N ARG A 36 7.44 5.61 14.30
CA ARG A 36 8.49 5.01 13.44
C ARG A 36 8.82 3.57 13.84
N THR A 37 8.76 3.25 15.13
CA THR A 37 8.96 1.88 15.64
C THR A 37 7.86 0.94 15.15
N HIS A 38 6.60 1.38 15.18
CA HIS A 38 5.49 0.59 14.65
C HIS A 38 5.64 0.37 13.14
N LEU A 39 5.97 1.44 12.40
CA LEU A 39 6.22 1.34 10.97
C LEU A 39 7.38 0.38 10.65
N ARG A 40 8.48 0.45 11.39
CA ARG A 40 9.63 -0.45 11.22
C ARG A 40 9.25 -1.91 11.41
N ARG A 41 8.47 -2.24 12.45
CA ARG A 41 7.98 -3.62 12.67
C ARG A 41 7.14 -4.13 11.49
N ILE A 42 6.30 -3.27 10.91
CA ILE A 42 5.50 -3.61 9.74
C ILE A 42 6.41 -3.86 8.53
N VAL A 43 7.37 -2.97 8.27
CA VAL A 43 8.28 -3.13 7.12
C VAL A 43 9.14 -4.38 7.28
N ASP A 44 9.68 -4.64 8.48
CA ASP A 44 10.47 -5.85 8.74
C ASP A 44 9.65 -7.13 8.51
N ALA A 45 8.36 -7.12 8.88
CA ALA A 45 7.46 -8.24 8.64
C ALA A 45 7.15 -8.41 7.14
N ALA A 46 6.94 -7.32 6.41
CA ALA A 46 6.64 -7.33 4.99
C ALA A 46 7.87 -7.71 4.14
N ALA A 47 9.06 -7.28 4.54
CA ALA A 47 10.33 -7.64 3.90
C ALA A 47 10.59 -9.15 3.97
N LYS A 48 10.29 -9.79 5.12
CA LYS A 48 10.34 -11.26 5.27
C LYS A 48 9.40 -12.02 4.34
N LYS A 49 8.42 -11.33 3.74
CA LYS A 49 7.46 -11.87 2.78
C LYS A 49 7.76 -11.43 1.34
N ASN A 50 8.94 -10.83 1.09
CA ASN A 50 9.36 -10.33 -0.21
C ASN A 50 8.41 -9.26 -0.80
N LEU A 51 7.72 -8.51 0.06
CA LEU A 51 6.81 -7.43 -0.38
C LEU A 51 7.55 -6.11 -0.61
N MET A 52 8.69 -5.91 0.05
CA MET A 52 9.47 -4.68 -0.02
C MET A 52 10.90 -4.90 0.46
N THR A 53 11.80 -4.00 0.10
CA THR A 53 13.18 -3.97 0.56
C THR A 53 13.42 -2.69 1.37
N PRO A 54 13.74 -2.79 2.67
CA PRO A 54 14.18 -1.65 3.46
C PRO A 54 15.64 -1.28 3.15
N HIS A 55 15.96 0.01 3.26
CA HIS A 55 17.30 0.56 3.02
C HIS A 55 17.85 1.26 4.28
N GLU A 56 19.16 1.51 4.31
CA GLU A 56 19.88 2.06 5.47
C GLU A 56 19.34 3.41 5.94
N ASN A 57 18.90 4.27 5.02
CA ASN A 57 18.43 5.63 5.32
C ASN A 57 16.98 5.71 5.80
N MET A 58 16.44 4.63 6.37
CA MET A 58 15.03 4.52 6.76
C MET A 58 14.11 4.84 5.58
N THR A 59 14.50 4.33 4.43
CA THR A 59 13.70 4.35 3.20
C THR A 59 13.38 2.92 2.79
N LEU A 60 12.45 2.75 1.85
CA LEU A 60 12.11 1.44 1.31
C LEU A 60 11.78 1.50 -0.18
N THR A 61 11.93 0.36 -0.85
CA THR A 61 11.43 0.08 -2.20
C THR A 61 10.32 -0.95 -2.11
N LEU A 62 9.19 -0.69 -2.77
CA LEU A 62 8.06 -1.62 -2.87
C LEU A 62 8.29 -2.59 -4.03
N HIS A 63 7.87 -3.84 -3.87
CA HIS A 63 7.90 -4.85 -4.93
C HIS A 63 6.51 -5.01 -5.56
N ASP A 64 6.43 -5.59 -6.75
CA ASP A 64 5.14 -5.88 -7.41
C ASP A 64 4.24 -6.78 -6.56
N SER A 65 4.83 -7.69 -5.78
CA SER A 65 4.11 -8.55 -4.82
C SER A 65 3.35 -7.75 -3.75
N PHE A 66 3.83 -6.58 -3.35
CA PHE A 66 3.09 -5.68 -2.47
C PHE A 66 1.86 -5.08 -3.17
N ILE A 67 2.02 -4.72 -4.44
CA ILE A 67 0.94 -4.12 -5.24
C ILE A 67 -0.17 -5.13 -5.44
N THR A 68 0.16 -6.37 -5.83
CA THR A 68 -0.79 -7.48 -5.93
C THR A 68 -1.53 -7.69 -4.62
N LEU A 69 -0.83 -7.78 -3.49
CA LEU A 69 -1.46 -7.93 -2.18
C LEU A 69 -2.41 -6.77 -1.85
N ALA A 70 -2.03 -5.54 -2.19
CA ALA A 70 -2.84 -4.35 -1.95
C ALA A 70 -4.13 -4.36 -2.78
N GLU A 71 -4.04 -4.68 -4.06
CA GLU A 71 -5.18 -4.76 -4.96
C GLU A 71 -6.13 -5.90 -4.56
N GLU A 72 -5.61 -7.09 -4.24
CA GLU A 72 -6.42 -8.23 -3.81
C GLU A 72 -7.15 -7.97 -2.49
N TYR A 73 -6.45 -7.42 -1.49
CA TYR A 73 -7.06 -7.09 -0.20
C TYR A 73 -8.16 -6.03 -0.35
N MET A 74 -7.91 -4.98 -1.14
CA MET A 74 -8.91 -3.93 -1.37
C MET A 74 -10.08 -4.45 -2.22
N GLY A 75 -9.81 -5.29 -3.21
CA GLY A 75 -10.84 -5.97 -4.00
C GLY A 75 -11.76 -6.81 -3.13
N LEU A 76 -11.21 -7.61 -2.22
CA LEU A 76 -11.98 -8.38 -1.25
C LEU A 76 -12.81 -7.47 -0.32
N TYR A 77 -12.20 -6.40 0.20
CA TYR A 77 -12.89 -5.44 1.06
C TYR A 77 -14.07 -4.77 0.34
N PHE A 78 -13.88 -4.30 -0.89
CA PHE A 78 -14.94 -3.70 -1.68
C PHE A 78 -16.03 -4.69 -2.06
N ALA A 79 -15.66 -5.91 -2.47
CA ALA A 79 -16.62 -6.97 -2.76
C ALA A 79 -17.50 -7.27 -1.52
N PHE A 80 -16.91 -7.31 -0.33
CA PHE A 80 -17.64 -7.52 0.91
C PHE A 80 -18.60 -6.36 1.20
N VAL A 81 -18.16 -5.11 1.02
CA VAL A 81 -19.02 -3.92 1.20
C VAL A 81 -20.19 -3.94 0.23
N LEU A 82 -19.95 -4.20 -1.06
CA LEU A 82 -20.99 -4.25 -2.09
C LEU A 82 -22.00 -5.35 -1.78
N TYR A 83 -21.52 -6.54 -1.42
CA TYR A 83 -22.37 -7.66 -1.01
C TYR A 83 -23.26 -7.30 0.18
N CYS A 84 -22.70 -6.69 1.23
CA CYS A 84 -23.47 -6.31 2.42
C CYS A 84 -24.48 -5.20 2.16
N LEU A 85 -24.23 -4.35 1.15
CA LEU A 85 -25.12 -3.26 0.77
C LEU A 85 -26.11 -3.64 -0.35
N ASP A 86 -26.08 -4.89 -0.81
CA ASP A 86 -26.86 -5.38 -1.95
C ASP A 86 -26.70 -4.51 -3.22
N ILE A 87 -25.46 -4.05 -3.45
CA ILE A 87 -25.10 -3.24 -4.62
C ILE A 87 -24.50 -4.18 -5.68
N ASP A 88 -25.13 -4.25 -6.84
CA ASP A 88 -24.56 -4.88 -8.03
C ASP A 88 -23.55 -3.93 -8.71
N PRO A 89 -22.23 -4.23 -8.69
CA PRO A 89 -21.23 -3.38 -9.35
C PRO A 89 -21.33 -3.39 -10.88
N THR A 90 -22.13 -4.29 -11.47
CA THR A 90 -22.35 -4.37 -12.92
C THR A 90 -23.62 -3.65 -13.38
N SER A 91 -24.48 -3.25 -12.44
CA SER A 91 -25.68 -2.46 -12.73
C SER A 91 -25.29 -1.02 -13.07
N SER A 92 -25.46 -0.63 -14.32
CA SER A 92 -25.04 0.66 -14.91
C SER A 92 -25.85 1.90 -14.43
N THR A 93 -26.48 1.85 -13.26
CA THR A 93 -27.39 2.90 -12.77
C THR A 93 -26.69 3.92 -11.85
N LEU A 94 -25.38 3.76 -11.59
CA LEU A 94 -24.59 4.60 -10.69
C LEU A 94 -23.45 5.38 -11.37
N MET A 95 -23.42 5.45 -12.71
CA MET A 95 -22.62 6.42 -13.47
C MET A 95 -23.53 7.48 -14.10
#